data_AF-A0A2E8Y3V1-F1
#
_entry.id   AF-A0A2E8Y3V1-F1
#
_cell.length_a   1.000
_cell.length_b   1.000
_cell.length_c   1.000
_cell.angle_alpha   90.00
_cell.angle_beta   90.00
_cell.angle_gamma   90.00
#
_symmetry.space_group_name_H-M   'P 1'
#
loop_
_entity.id
_entity.type
_entity.pdbx_description
1 polymer ?
#
loop_
_entity_poly.entity_id
_entity_poly.type
_entity_poly.pdbx_seq_one_letter_code
_entity_poly.pdbx_strand_id
1 'polypeptide(L)'
;PHIMEASGADPELVERVQEVVGWPATEADYRKAAHLIPDDLVRSLMAVGTTKECQDKVAEYIDAGVTCPILYPMMDDIKPVIDAFAHWMPDGE
;
A
#
# COMPACT_ATOMS: atom_id res chain seq x y z
N PRO A 1 -2.59 10.50 8.58
CA PRO A 1 -1.56 11.53 8.88
C PRO A 1 -0.26 10.95 9.45
N HIS A 2 -0.31 10.22 10.57
CA HIS A 2 0.91 9.70 11.22
C HIS A 2 1.73 8.69 10.40
N ILE A 3 1.07 7.92 9.53
CA ILE A 3 1.77 6.99 8.62
C ILE A 3 2.54 7.74 7.53
N MET A 4 2.02 8.87 7.02
CA MET A 4 2.61 9.55 5.87
C MET A 4 4.04 10.05 6.14
N GLU A 5 4.33 10.53 7.34
CA GLU A 5 5.68 10.97 7.72
C GLU A 5 6.66 9.79 7.80
N ALA A 6 6.23 8.66 8.38
CA ALA A 6 7.03 7.44 8.42
C ALA A 6 7.20 6.78 7.03
N SER A 7 6.27 7.05 6.12
CA SER A 7 6.28 6.57 4.74
C SER A 7 7.23 7.33 3.81
N GLY A 8 7.93 8.36 4.29
CA GLY A 8 8.79 9.20 3.46
C GLY A 8 8.03 10.06 2.45
N ALA A 9 6.74 10.32 2.70
CA ALA A 9 5.94 11.21 1.87
C ALA A 9 6.45 12.65 2.00
N ASP A 10 6.37 13.41 0.90
CA ASP A 10 6.72 14.83 0.87
C ASP A 10 5.90 15.62 1.93
N PRO A 11 6.55 16.36 2.85
CA PRO A 11 5.85 17.18 3.83
C PRO A 11 4.80 18.12 3.22
N GLU A 12 5.07 18.71 2.04
CA GLU A 12 4.11 19.59 1.37
C GLU A 12 2.87 18.82 0.87
N LEU A 13 3.04 17.57 0.43
CA LEU A 13 1.92 16.70 0.07
C LEU A 13 1.08 16.38 1.31
N VAL A 14 1.72 16.09 2.45
CA VAL A 14 1.01 15.79 3.70
C VAL A 14 0.15 16.98 4.14
N GLU A 15 0.69 18.21 4.07
CA GLU A 15 -0.04 19.43 4.41
C GLU A 15 -1.27 19.62 3.50
N ARG A 16 -1.09 19.49 2.18
CA ARG A 16 -2.19 19.59 1.20
C ARG A 16 -3.29 18.56 1.44
N VAL A 17 -2.94 17.34 1.83
CA VAL A 17 -3.94 16.31 2.17
C VAL A 17 -4.66 16.67 3.47
N GLN A 18 -3.97 17.23 4.47
CA GLN A 18 -4.59 17.64 5.73
C GLN A 18 -5.58 18.80 5.57
N GLU A 19 -5.36 19.72 4.63
CA GLU A 19 -6.32 20.78 4.31
C GLU A 19 -7.66 20.23 3.78
N VAL A 20 -7.62 19.09 3.08
CA VAL A 20 -8.81 18.44 2.51
C VAL A 20 -9.45 17.48 3.51
N VAL A 21 -8.63 16.73 4.26
CA VAL A 21 -9.09 15.66 5.15
C VAL A 21 -9.06 16.14 6.60
N GLY A 22 -10.06 16.96 6.96
CA GLY A 22 -10.28 17.41 8.33
C GLY A 22 -10.81 16.31 9.25
N TRP A 23 -10.63 16.45 10.58
CA TRP A 23 -11.18 15.51 11.56
C TRP A 23 -12.54 15.98 12.11
N PRO A 24 -13.58 15.11 12.19
CA PRO A 24 -13.63 13.75 11.67
C PRO A 24 -13.83 13.73 10.15
N ALA A 25 -13.05 12.92 9.45
CA ALA A 25 -13.08 12.87 7.99
C ALA A 25 -14.27 12.06 7.47
N THR A 26 -14.90 12.54 6.40
CA THR A 26 -15.95 11.79 5.69
C THR A 26 -15.37 10.98 4.53
N GLU A 27 -16.12 9.99 4.03
CA GLU A 27 -15.74 9.23 2.83
C GLU A 27 -15.52 10.15 1.60
N ALA A 28 -16.32 11.21 1.49
CA ALA A 28 -16.19 12.19 0.43
C ALA A 28 -14.86 12.97 0.51
N ASP A 29 -14.37 13.24 1.72
CA ASP A 29 -13.08 13.92 1.92
C ASP A 29 -11.93 13.02 1.52
N TYR A 30 -11.99 11.72 1.86
CA TYR A 30 -11.01 10.74 1.39
C TYR A 30 -10.98 10.63 -0.14
N ARG A 31 -12.14 10.60 -0.81
CA ARG A 31 -12.20 10.55 -2.28
C ARG A 31 -11.59 11.80 -2.93
N LYS A 32 -11.84 12.99 -2.38
CA LYS A 32 -11.23 14.23 -2.87
C LYS A 32 -9.71 14.22 -2.70
N ALA A 33 -9.22 13.81 -1.53
CA ALA A 33 -7.79 13.77 -1.23
C ALA A 33 -7.04 12.67 -1.96
N ALA A 34 -7.70 11.56 -2.33
CA ALA A 34 -7.08 10.46 -3.08
C ALA A 34 -6.42 10.93 -4.39
N HIS A 35 -6.99 11.95 -5.05
CA HIS A 35 -6.41 12.54 -6.26
C HIS A 35 -5.10 13.30 -6.04
N LEU A 36 -4.77 13.63 -4.78
CA LEU A 36 -3.51 14.28 -4.43
C LEU A 36 -2.38 13.28 -4.24
N ILE A 37 -2.69 12.01 -3.97
CA ILE A 37 -1.72 10.97 -3.64
C ILE A 37 -1.10 10.43 -4.94
N PRO A 38 0.22 10.56 -5.13
CA PRO A 38 0.91 10.02 -6.28
C PRO A 38 0.92 8.49 -6.31
N ASP A 39 0.82 7.89 -7.49
CA ASP A 39 0.82 6.43 -7.68
C ASP A 39 2.13 5.77 -7.23
N ASP A 40 3.27 6.44 -7.43
CA ASP A 40 4.59 5.99 -7.01
C ASP A 40 4.71 5.91 -5.49
N LEU A 41 4.13 6.87 -4.76
CA LEU A 41 4.03 6.81 -3.31
C LEU A 41 3.22 5.57 -2.87
N VAL A 42 2.09 5.28 -3.51
CA VAL A 42 1.29 4.07 -3.22
C VAL A 42 2.12 2.80 -3.48
N ARG A 43 2.79 2.72 -4.64
CA ARG A 43 3.63 1.57 -5.02
C ARG A 43 4.86 1.39 -4.13
N SER A 44 5.35 2.45 -3.49
CA SER A 44 6.45 2.35 -2.53
C SER A 44 6.04 1.67 -1.23
N LEU A 45 4.75 1.79 -0.84
CA LEU A 45 4.24 1.33 0.45
C LEU A 45 3.44 0.04 0.38
N MET A 46 2.82 -0.24 -0.77
CA MET A 46 1.85 -1.31 -0.93
C MET A 46 2.25 -2.25 -2.06
N ALA A 47 2.00 -3.55 -1.86
CA ALA A 47 2.00 -4.54 -2.93
C ALA A 47 0.72 -4.35 -3.77
N VAL A 48 0.83 -3.64 -4.90
CA VAL A 48 -0.31 -3.30 -5.76
C VAL A 48 0.00 -3.57 -7.23
N GLY A 49 -1.03 -3.89 -8.01
CA GLY A 49 -0.93 -4.13 -9.44
C GLY A 49 -1.15 -5.59 -9.79
N THR A 50 -0.32 -6.12 -10.68
CA THR A 50 -0.34 -7.51 -11.12
C THR A 50 0.18 -8.46 -10.04
N THR A 51 -0.15 -9.75 -10.15
CA THR A 51 0.37 -10.81 -9.26
C THR A 51 1.88 -10.74 -9.08
N LYS A 52 2.61 -10.55 -10.19
CA LYS A 52 4.08 -10.48 -10.15
C LYS A 52 4.57 -9.25 -9.39
N GLU A 53 4.00 -8.06 -9.65
CA GLU A 53 4.39 -6.84 -8.92
C GLU A 53 4.13 -6.98 -7.42
N CYS A 54 3.02 -7.61 -7.03
CA CYS A 54 2.73 -7.88 -5.63
C CYS A 54 3.73 -8.85 -4.99
N GLN A 55 4.05 -9.95 -5.67
CA GLN A 55 5.04 -10.92 -5.21
C GLN A 55 6.44 -10.31 -5.08
N ASP A 56 6.87 -9.54 -6.09
CA ASP A 56 8.17 -8.86 -6.09
C ASP A 56 8.28 -7.86 -4.91
N LYS A 57 7.21 -7.12 -4.61
CA LYS A 57 7.16 -6.21 -3.46
C LYS A 57 7.19 -6.95 -2.11
N VAL A 58 6.51 -8.10 -2.01
CA VAL A 58 6.56 -8.91 -0.79
C VAL A 58 7.95 -9.52 -0.59
N ALA A 59 8.62 -9.96 -1.67
CA ALA A 59 10.01 -10.40 -1.61
C ALA A 59 10.95 -9.29 -1.12
N GLU A 60 10.80 -8.06 -1.62
CA GLU A 60 11.56 -6.90 -1.14
C GLU A 60 11.41 -6.68 0.37
N TYR A 61 10.21 -6.86 0.92
CA TYR A 61 9.98 -6.77 2.36
C TYR A 61 10.64 -7.90 3.15
N ILE A 62 10.64 -9.12 2.60
CA ILE A 62 11.31 -10.28 3.21
C ILE A 62 12.83 -10.07 3.21
N ASP A 63 13.39 -9.60 2.09
CA ASP A 63 14.80 -9.26 1.95
C ASP A 63 15.22 -8.15 2.93
N ALA A 64 14.32 -7.21 3.22
CA ALA A 64 14.51 -6.18 4.24
C ALA A 64 14.39 -6.70 5.69
N GLY A 65 14.10 -7.99 5.89
CA GLY A 65 14.07 -8.66 7.19
C GLY A 65 12.67 -8.97 7.75
N VAL A 66 11.60 -8.80 6.96
CA VAL A 66 10.25 -9.22 7.38
C VAL A 66 10.16 -10.75 7.39
N THR A 67 9.85 -11.33 8.55
CA THR A 67 9.80 -12.80 8.72
C THR A 67 8.40 -13.40 8.58
N CYS A 68 7.35 -12.58 8.67
CA CYS A 68 5.96 -13.02 8.57
C CYS A 68 5.10 -11.92 7.90
N PRO A 69 5.10 -11.85 6.56
CA PRO A 69 4.26 -10.89 5.83
C PRO A 69 2.77 -11.20 6.03
N ILE A 70 1.99 -10.20 6.45
CA ILE A 70 0.54 -10.30 6.56
C ILE A 70 -0.08 -9.53 5.39
N LEU A 71 -0.74 -10.24 4.48
CA LEU A 71 -1.43 -9.64 3.35
C LEU A 71 -2.85 -9.22 3.75
N TYR A 72 -3.13 -7.93 3.72
CA TYR A 72 -4.46 -7.37 3.95
C TYR A 72 -5.05 -6.88 2.62
N PRO A 73 -5.86 -7.69 1.93
CA PRO A 73 -6.41 -7.34 0.62
C PRO A 73 -7.48 -6.26 0.75
N MET A 74 -7.36 -5.22 -0.09
CA MET A 74 -8.31 -4.10 -0.17
C MET A 74 -9.40 -4.30 -1.24
N MET A 75 -9.63 -5.55 -1.66
CA MET A 75 -10.56 -5.94 -2.72
C MET A 75 -11.68 -6.84 -2.18
N ASP A 76 -12.86 -6.79 -2.80
CA ASP A 76 -14.03 -7.57 -2.36
C ASP A 76 -13.83 -9.09 -2.51
N ASP A 77 -13.17 -9.53 -3.59
CA ASP A 77 -12.84 -10.94 -3.82
C ASP A 77 -11.39 -11.23 -3.45
N ILE A 78 -11.19 -12.00 -2.39
CA ILE A 78 -9.85 -12.37 -1.92
C ILE A 78 -9.19 -13.49 -2.75
N LYS A 79 -9.96 -14.26 -3.54
CA LYS A 79 -9.44 -15.45 -4.24
C LYS A 79 -8.21 -15.17 -5.10
N PRO A 80 -8.12 -14.07 -5.89
CA PRO A 80 -6.94 -13.79 -6.68
C PRO A 80 -5.67 -13.62 -5.84
N VAL A 81 -5.79 -13.09 -4.63
CA VAL A 81 -4.64 -12.94 -3.70
C VAL A 81 -4.24 -14.30 -3.13
N ILE A 82 -5.21 -15.14 -2.77
CA ILE A 82 -4.92 -16.51 -2.31
C ILE A 82 -4.22 -17.29 -3.43
N ASP A 83 -4.79 -17.30 -4.64
CA ASP A 83 -4.24 -18.04 -5.78
C ASP A 83 -2.85 -17.54 -6.18
N ALA A 84 -2.63 -16.22 -6.09
CA ALA A 84 -1.32 -15.62 -6.33
C ALA A 84 -0.24 -16.11 -5.36
N PHE A 85 -0.59 -16.39 -4.11
CA PHE A 85 0.39 -16.71 -3.06
C PHE A 85 0.37 -18.18 -2.61
N ALA A 86 -0.60 -19.00 -3.03
CA ALA A 86 -0.80 -20.37 -2.57
C ALA A 86 0.43 -21.29 -2.77
N HIS A 87 1.22 -21.04 -3.80
CA HIS A 87 2.43 -21.80 -4.14
C HIS A 87 3.65 -20.90 -4.34
N TRP A 88 3.55 -19.64 -3.91
CA TRP A 88 4.63 -18.68 -4.07
C TRP A 88 5.64 -18.83 -2.93
N MET A 89 6.92 -18.83 -3.29
CA MET A 89 8.04 -18.77 -2.36
C MET A 89 9.01 -17.71 -2.87
N PRO A 90 9.50 -16.81 -2.00
CA PRO A 90 10.36 -15.69 -2.41
C PRO A 90 11.67 -16.15 -3.07
N ASP A 91 12.22 -17.30 -2.66
CA ASP A 91 13.51 -17.81 -3.13
C ASP A 91 13.42 -18.98 -4.14
N GLY A 92 12.21 -19.42 -4.50
CA GLY A 92 12.00 -20.40 -5.56
C GLY A 92 12.50 -21.84 -5.32
N GLU A 93 12.75 -22.27 -4.07
CA GLU A 93 13.06 -23.67 -3.70
C GLU A 93 11.85 -24.44 -3.17
#